data_AF-A0A150MVZ6-F1
#
_entry.id   AF-A0A150MVZ6-F1
#
_cell.length_a   1.000
_cell.length_b   1.000
_cell.length_c   1.000
_cell.angle_alpha   90.00
_cell.angle_beta   90.00
_cell.angle_gamma   90.00
#
_symmetry.space_group_name_H-M   'P 1'
#
loop_
_entity.id
_entity.type
_entity.pdbx_description
1 polymer ?
#
loop_
_entity_poly.entity_id
_entity_poly.type
_entity_poly.pdbx_seq_one_letter_code
_entity_poly.pdbx_strand_id
1 'polypeptide(L)' 'MVMEIEGLKPFAARDYQLWIVYTDNEMKGELLTIRHGASRILITGEDVKRFKQIKASLEPKGGSVTPTGPETFIVDLKHE' A
#
# COMPACT_ATOMS: atom_id res chain seq x y z
N MET A 1 0.63 -12.91 -3.57
CA MET A 1 0.02 -12.55 -2.27
C MET A 1 -1.33 -11.90 -2.52
N VAL A 2 -2.35 -12.21 -1.70
CA VAL A 2 -3.64 -11.49 -1.71
C VAL A 2 -3.72 -10.68 -0.42
N MET A 3 -4.08 -9.42 -0.54
CA MET A 3 -4.33 -8.56 0.62
C MET A 3 -5.70 -7.89 0.46
N GLU A 4 -6.46 -7.90 1.55
CA GLU A 4 -7.75 -7.22 1.67
C GLU A 4 -7.65 -6.25 2.84
N ILE A 5 -8.01 -5.00 2.58
CA ILE A 5 -7.94 -3.91 3.56
C ILE A 5 -9.35 -3.38 3.71
N GLU A 6 -9.89 -3.50 4.92
CA GLU A 6 -11.21 -2.99 5.28
C GLU A 6 -11.11 -1.69 6.08
N GLY A 7 -12.23 -0.95 6.18
CA GLY A 7 -12.32 0.26 6.99
C GLY A 7 -11.73 1.52 6.33
N LEU A 8 -11.43 1.48 5.03
CA LEU A 8 -10.91 2.61 4.27
C LEU A 8 -12.04 3.61 3.97
N LYS A 9 -12.09 4.70 4.75
CA LYS A 9 -13.04 5.80 4.52
C LYS A 9 -12.59 6.60 3.29
N PRO A 10 -13.42 6.80 2.25
CA PRO A 10 -13.05 7.58 1.09
C PRO A 10 -12.90 9.07 1.44
N PHE A 11 -11.94 9.73 0.79
CA PHE A 11 -11.72 11.17 0.92
C PHE A 11 -11.86 11.85 -0.45
N ALA A 12 -12.49 13.03 -0.47
CA ALA A 12 -12.65 13.79 -1.71
C ALA A 12 -11.31 14.32 -2.25
N ALA A 13 -10.44 14.81 -1.35
CA ALA A 13 -9.22 15.53 -1.70
C ALA A 13 -7.93 14.68 -1.63
N ARG A 14 -8.04 13.40 -1.23
CA ARG A 14 -6.90 12.53 -0.96
C ARG A 14 -7.18 11.12 -1.42
N ASP A 15 -6.13 10.40 -1.77
CA ASP A 15 -6.19 8.99 -2.14
C ASP A 15 -5.28 8.17 -1.23
N TYR A 16 -5.68 6.93 -0.96
CA TYR A 16 -4.79 6.00 -0.30
C TYR A 16 -3.84 5.40 -1.33
N GLN A 17 -2.57 5.30 -0.95
CA GLN A 17 -1.54 4.68 -1.77
C GLN A 17 -0.82 3.61 -0.96
N LEU A 18 -0.68 2.43 -1.57
CA LEU A 18 0.14 1.35 -1.07
C LEU A 18 1.59 1.59 -1.44
N TRP A 19 2.49 1.20 -0.55
CA TRP A 19 3.92 1.13 -0.76
C TRP A 19 4.42 -0.26 -0.41
N ILE A 20 4.99 -0.94 -1.40
CA ILE A 20 5.74 -2.17 -1.19
C ILE A 20 7.19 -1.76 -1.03
N VAL A 21 7.75 -2.01 0.15
CA VAL A 21 9.16 -1.78 0.46
C VAL A 21 9.89 -3.10 0.32
N TYR A 22 10.88 -3.12 -0.56
CA TYR A 22 11.70 -4.29 -0.84
C TYR A 22 12.89 -4.39 0.12
N THR A 23 13.54 -5.56 0.18
CA THR A 23 14.70 -5.81 1.06
C THR A 23 15.93 -4.98 0.69
N ASP A 24 16.05 -4.56 -0.56
CA ASP A 24 17.04 -3.59 -1.07
C ASP A 24 16.66 -2.12 -0.80
N ASN A 25 15.53 -1.89 -0.13
CA ASN A 25 14.90 -0.59 0.13
C ASN A 25 14.37 0.14 -1.12
N GLU A 26 14.26 -0.54 -2.27
CA GLU A 26 13.41 -0.02 -3.33
C GLU A 26 11.95 0.05 -2.85
N MET A 27 11.20 1.00 -3.43
CA MET A 27 9.80 1.21 -3.07
C MET A 27 8.95 1.31 -4.32
N LYS A 28 7.86 0.54 -4.36
CA LYS A 28 6.87 0.59 -5.42
C LYS A 28 5.54 1.09 -4.87
N GLY A 29 5.00 2.12 -5.51
CA GLY A 29 3.72 2.73 -5.15
C GLY A 29 2.56 2.22 -6.02
N GLU A 30 1.40 2.01 -5.41
CA GLU A 30 0.16 1.67 -6.13
C GLU A 30 -1.06 2.34 -5.49
N LEU A 31 -1.89 3.01 -6.30
CA LEU A 31 -3.11 3.64 -5.80
C LEU A 31 -4.15 2.59 -5.40
N LEU A 32 -4.72 2.75 -4.21
CA LEU A 32 -5.77 1.87 -3.73
C LEU A 32 -7.13 2.26 -4.33
N THR A 33 -7.73 1.35 -5.08
CA THR A 33 -9.12 1.48 -5.48
C THR A 33 -10.02 1.01 -4.34
N ILE A 34 -10.84 1.90 -3.80
CA ILE A 34 -11.75 1.60 -2.69
C ILE A 34 -13.16 1.33 -3.25
N ARG A 35 -13.72 0.19 -2.91
CA ARG A 35 -15.11 -0.18 -3.21
C ARG A 35 -15.78 -0.67 -1.92
N HIS A 36 -16.91 -0.08 -1.57
CA HIS A 36 -17.65 -0.41 -0.34
C HIS A 36 -16.81 -0.35 0.95
N GLY A 37 -15.86 0.60 1.03
CA GLY A 37 -14.99 0.76 2.20
C GLY A 37 -13.84 -0.25 2.29
N ALA A 38 -13.64 -1.08 1.27
CA ALA A 38 -12.56 -2.04 1.19
C ALA A 38 -11.72 -1.86 -0.07
N SER A 39 -10.47 -2.33 -0.03
CA SER A 39 -9.61 -2.47 -1.21
C SER A 39 -8.99 -3.86 -1.21
N ARG A 40 -8.91 -4.47 -2.40
CA ARG A 40 -8.31 -5.79 -2.59
C ARG A 40 -7.21 -5.70 -3.63
N ILE A 41 -6.05 -6.22 -3.28
CA ILE A 41 -4.84 -6.17 -4.10
C ILE A 41 -4.38 -7.60 -4.34
N LEU A 42 -4.13 -7.90 -5.60
CA LEU A 42 -3.52 -9.15 -6.02
C LEU A 42 -2.12 -8.86 -6.53
N ILE A 43 -1.13 -9.32 -5.78
CA ILE A 43 0.27 -9.21 -6.17
C ILE A 43 0.70 -10.56 -6.76
N THR A 44 0.91 -10.60 -8.08
CA THR A 44 1.33 -11.78 -8.85
C THR A 44 2.75 -11.64 -9.36
N GLY A 45 3.51 -12.75 -9.45
CA GLY A 45 4.82 -12.79 -10.11
C GLY A 45 5.98 -12.17 -9.32
N GLU A 46 5.69 -11.35 -8.31
CA GLU A 46 6.69 -10.86 -7.36
C GLU A 46 7.08 -11.97 -6.37
N ASP A 47 8.39 -12.14 -6.15
CA ASP A 47 8.87 -12.97 -5.04
C ASP A 47 8.59 -12.23 -3.73
N VAL A 48 7.52 -12.61 -3.05
CA VAL A 48 7.09 -12.03 -1.76
C VAL A 48 8.22 -12.10 -0.72
N LYS A 49 9.20 -13.00 -0.88
CA LYS A 49 10.43 -13.06 -0.07
C LYS A 49 11.38 -11.86 -0.26
N ARG A 50 11.09 -10.97 -1.20
CA ARG A 50 11.80 -9.71 -1.36
C ARG A 50 11.08 -8.56 -0.67
N PHE A 51 9.87 -8.77 -0.15
CA PHE A 51 9.13 -7.71 0.51
C PHE A 51 9.57 -7.61 1.96
N LYS A 52 10.19 -6.49 2.31
CA LYS A 52 10.54 -6.14 3.69
C LYS A 52 9.30 -5.69 4.46
N GLN A 53 8.48 -4.86 3.84
CA GLN A 53 7.34 -4.22 4.48
C GLN A 53 6.31 -3.83 3.43
N ILE A 54 5.03 -3.91 3.77
CA ILE A 54 3.94 -3.29 3.03
C ILE A 54 3.35 -2.22 3.92
N LYS A 55 3.16 -1.01 3.40
CA LYS A 55 2.52 0.07 4.14
C LYS A 55 1.56 0.83 3.25
N ALA A 56 0.69 1.64 3.85
CA ALA A 56 -0.12 2.58 3.11
C ALA A 56 -0.08 3.96 3.77
N SER A 57 -0.32 4.98 2.97
CA SER A 57 -0.43 6.37 3.42
C SER A 57 -1.58 7.08 2.73
N LEU A 58 -2.00 8.19 3.31
CA LEU A 58 -3.03 9.06 2.74
C LEU A 58 -2.38 10.23 1.99
N GLU A 59 -2.30 10.10 0.67
CA GLU A 59 -1.57 10.98 -0.23
C GLU A 59 -2.49 12.04 -0.88
N PRO A 60 -1.93 13.08 -1.52
CA PRO A 60 -2.69 13.96 -2.41
C PRO A 60 -3.47 13.18 -3.46
N LYS A 61 -4.52 13.80 -4.02
CA LYS A 61 -5.32 13.19 -5.08
C LYS A 61 -4.42 12.78 -6.26
N GLY A 62 -4.55 11.53 -6.71
CA GLY A 62 -3.68 10.94 -7.72
C GLY A 62 -2.39 10.31 -7.19
N GLY A 63 -2.16 10.36 -5.88
CA GLY A 63 -1.00 9.76 -5.22
C GLY A 63 0.25 10.64 -5.24
N SER A 64 1.38 10.01 -5.00
CA SER A 64 2.71 10.61 -4.97
C SER A 64 3.76 9.65 -5.52
N VAL A 65 4.92 10.20 -5.90
CA VAL A 65 6.07 9.40 -6.36
C VAL A 65 6.79 8.76 -5.16
N THR A 66 6.77 9.45 -4.02
CA THR A 66 7.30 8.98 -2.73
C THR A 66 6.25 9.25 -1.64
N PRO A 67 6.29 8.56 -0.49
CA PRO A 67 5.34 8.81 0.59
C PRO A 67 5.45 10.25 1.11
N THR A 68 4.34 10.99 1.13
CA THR A 68 4.28 12.37 1.67
C THR A 68 3.22 12.52 2.76
N GLY A 69 2.26 11.60 2.80
CA GLY A 69 1.16 11.60 3.73
C GLY A 69 1.44 10.83 5.04
N PRO A 70 0.54 10.96 6.02
CA PRO A 70 0.57 10.12 7.20
C PRO A 70 0.35 8.65 6.82
N GLU A 71 1.09 7.76 7.47
CA GLU A 71 0.91 6.32 7.34
C GLU A 71 -0.42 5.90 7.98
N THR A 72 -1.14 4.99 7.32
CA THR A 72 -2.45 4.48 7.76
C THR A 72 -2.31 3.10 8.37
N PHE A 73 -1.52 2.24 7.76
CA PHE A 73 -1.13 0.94 8.31
C PHE A 73 0.25 0.54 7.82
N ILE A 74 0.85 -0.38 8.57
CA ILE A 74 2.14 -0.99 8.27
C ILE A 74 2.03 -2.50 8.56
N VAL A 75 2.55 -3.30 7.65
CA VAL A 75 2.68 -4.75 7.75
C VAL A 75 4.14 -5.10 7.52
N ASP A 76 4.83 -5.48 8.60
CA ASP A 76 6.17 -6.01 8.51
C ASP A 76 6.13 -7.47 8.08
N LEU A 77 6.83 -7.79 6.98
CA LEU A 77 6.95 -9.14 6.48
C LEU A 77 8.27 -9.71 6.98
N LYS A 78 8.23 -10.36 8.15
CA LYS A 78 9.38 -11.10 8.67
C LYS A 78 9.65 -12.30 7.77
N HIS A 79 10.90 -12.53 7.43
CA HIS A 79 11.34 -13.77 6.80
C HIS A 79 11.96 -14.62 7.91
N GLU A 80 11.35 -15.76 8.20
CA GLU A 80 11.93 -16.79 9.07
C GLU A 80 13.06 -17.52 8.37
#